data_AF-A0A4Q2X0W2-F1
#
_entry.id   AF-A0A4Q2X0W2-F1
#
_cell.length_a   1.000
_cell.length_b   1.000
_cell.length_c   1.000
_cell.angle_alpha   90.00
_cell.angle_beta   90.00
_cell.angle_gamma   90.00
#
_symmetry.space_group_name_H-M   'P 1'
#
loop_
_entity.id
_entity.type
_entity.pdbx_description
1 polymer ?
#
loop_
_entity_poly.entity_id
_entity_poly.type
_entity_poly.pdbx_seq_one_letter_code
_entity_poly.pdbx_strand_id
1 'polypeptide(L)'
;MQFENTIGAGGDHRARGRGHLKQARSFLTKMGQSGSLSITGGALSVTGAKPGDSSYNTVIGDYGSGTLTISGGGQLNSTFGFLGYNLPAVAGDPRSSGTVTITGANSKWSTSFLDIGSSGTGLMTVENGGALTSSGQLNLGRDIGASGTLTVRSGSTASGVTVRIGAHTAGSGAVTVDGTGSVFTASSTMTVGFAGTGTVNGTLDVTNGGKVVATGGLSITGRGTVTLDGATSVIQAGSVS
;
A
#
# COMPACT_ATOMS: atom_id res chain seq x y z
N MET A 1 -12.68 -25.20 -18.67
CA MET A 1 -11.42 -25.58 -18.00
C MET A 1 -11.29 -24.78 -16.71
N GLN A 2 -11.65 -25.41 -15.59
CA GLN A 2 -11.31 -24.95 -14.24
C GLN A 2 -9.82 -25.25 -14.04
N PHE A 3 -9.01 -24.21 -13.82
CA PHE A 3 -7.70 -24.42 -13.20
C PHE A 3 -7.92 -24.29 -11.70
N GLU A 4 -8.24 -25.41 -11.07
CA GLU A 4 -8.10 -25.56 -9.62
C GLU A 4 -6.60 -25.62 -9.33
N ASN A 5 -6.04 -24.52 -8.85
CA ASN A 5 -4.70 -24.55 -8.27
C ASN A 5 -4.83 -24.08 -6.83
N THR A 6 -5.12 -25.02 -5.94
CA THR A 6 -5.10 -24.80 -4.50
C THR A 6 -3.65 -24.49 -4.11
N ILE A 7 -3.37 -23.22 -3.90
CA ILE A 7 -2.05 -22.75 -3.47
C ILE A 7 -1.97 -22.94 -1.96
N GLY A 8 -1.22 -23.96 -1.52
CA GLY A 8 -0.94 -24.17 -0.10
C GLY A 8 -0.01 -23.11 0.48
N ALA A 9 -0.01 -22.98 1.81
CA ALA A 9 0.96 -22.15 2.53
C ALA A 9 2.41 -22.56 2.15
N GLY A 10 3.26 -21.59 1.79
CA GLY A 10 4.69 -21.82 1.54
C GLY A 10 5.15 -21.85 0.07
N GLY A 11 4.27 -21.65 -0.92
CA GLY A 11 4.64 -21.73 -2.34
C GLY A 11 4.92 -20.38 -3.03
N ASP A 12 5.78 -20.43 -4.07
CA ASP A 12 6.01 -19.34 -5.04
C ASP A 12 5.00 -19.46 -6.19
N HIS A 13 4.17 -18.43 -6.41
CA HIS A 13 3.13 -18.49 -7.44
C HIS A 13 3.28 -17.38 -8.48
N ARG A 14 3.10 -17.74 -9.76
CA ARG A 14 3.21 -16.82 -10.90
C ARG A 14 1.92 -16.81 -11.71
N ALA A 15 1.25 -15.67 -11.78
CA ALA A 15 0.23 -15.43 -12.79
C ALA A 15 0.91 -14.92 -14.07
N ARG A 16 0.86 -15.68 -15.18
CA ARG A 16 1.36 -15.26 -16.51
C ARG A 16 0.23 -15.41 -17.55
N GLY A 17 -0.04 -14.38 -18.38
CA GLY A 17 -0.87 -14.49 -19.59
C GLY A 17 -2.08 -13.52 -19.71
N ARG A 18 -2.60 -13.33 -20.95
CA ARG A 18 -3.68 -12.38 -21.34
C ARG A 18 -5.13 -12.85 -20.99
N GLY A 19 -5.33 -13.57 -19.90
CA GLY A 19 -6.65 -14.08 -19.50
C GLY A 19 -7.13 -13.45 -18.19
N HIS A 20 -8.34 -12.88 -18.18
CA HIS A 20 -9.00 -12.42 -16.96
C HIS A 20 -9.31 -13.63 -16.04
N LEU A 21 -8.54 -13.81 -14.96
CA LEU A 21 -8.89 -14.74 -13.88
C LEU A 21 -10.12 -14.18 -13.14
N LYS A 22 -11.32 -14.51 -13.63
CA LYS A 22 -12.59 -13.94 -13.13
C LYS A 22 -13.14 -14.57 -11.84
N GLN A 23 -12.52 -15.61 -11.28
CA GLN A 23 -13.02 -16.27 -10.06
C GLN A 23 -11.88 -16.69 -9.14
N ALA A 24 -11.12 -15.73 -8.63
CA ALA A 24 -10.19 -15.97 -7.53
C ALA A 24 -10.93 -15.89 -6.17
N ARG A 25 -11.98 -16.70 -5.95
CA ARG A 25 -12.89 -16.57 -4.79
C ARG A 25 -12.28 -16.93 -3.43
N SER A 26 -11.11 -17.59 -3.37
CA SER A 26 -10.43 -17.92 -2.10
C SER A 26 -8.90 -17.71 -2.11
N PHE A 27 -8.33 -17.18 -3.21
CA PHE A 27 -6.88 -17.15 -3.40
C PHE A 27 -6.17 -16.06 -2.59
N LEU A 28 -6.88 -15.01 -2.16
CA LEU A 28 -6.28 -13.85 -1.49
C LEU A 28 -6.63 -13.73 -0.01
N THR A 29 -7.46 -14.61 0.53
CA THR A 29 -7.89 -14.49 1.92
C THR A 29 -6.74 -14.74 2.89
N LYS A 30 -5.66 -15.45 2.49
CA LYS A 30 -4.53 -15.80 3.38
C LYS A 30 -3.21 -16.04 2.64
N MET A 31 -2.48 -15.01 2.18
CA MET A 31 -1.02 -15.15 1.92
C MET A 31 -0.24 -15.23 3.26
N GLY A 32 -0.80 -15.96 4.22
CA GLY A 32 -0.76 -15.58 5.61
C GLY A 32 0.36 -16.19 6.42
N GLN A 33 0.77 -17.42 6.12
CA GLN A 33 1.73 -18.12 6.97
C GLN A 33 3.18 -18.00 6.48
N SER A 34 3.38 -17.88 5.16
CA SER A 34 4.63 -17.54 4.43
C SER A 34 4.32 -17.79 2.96
N GLY A 35 4.27 -16.78 2.10
CA GLY A 35 3.97 -16.99 0.68
C GLY A 35 4.35 -15.81 -0.21
N SER A 36 4.70 -16.10 -1.47
CA SER A 36 5.00 -15.10 -2.47
C SER A 36 4.05 -15.22 -3.67
N LEU A 37 3.59 -14.07 -4.16
CA LEU A 37 2.84 -13.97 -5.41
C LEU A 37 3.56 -13.01 -6.34
N SER A 38 3.83 -13.45 -7.57
CA SER A 38 4.31 -12.60 -8.64
C SER A 38 3.29 -12.49 -9.77
N ILE A 39 2.91 -11.27 -10.10
CA ILE A 39 2.08 -10.93 -11.25
C ILE A 39 3.02 -10.34 -12.31
N THR A 40 3.35 -11.11 -13.34
CA THR A 40 4.25 -10.69 -14.41
C THR A 40 3.51 -10.66 -15.75
N GLY A 41 3.17 -9.46 -16.20
CA GLY A 41 2.26 -9.26 -17.33
C GLY A 41 0.84 -9.77 -17.06
N GLY A 42 -0.11 -9.39 -17.91
CA GLY A 42 -1.52 -9.74 -17.73
C GLY A 42 -2.20 -8.99 -16.56
N ALA A 43 -3.44 -9.36 -16.26
CA ALA A 43 -4.25 -8.68 -15.24
C ALA A 43 -4.91 -9.69 -14.29
N LEU A 44 -4.74 -9.46 -12.99
CA LEU A 44 -5.48 -10.12 -11.91
C LEU A 44 -6.54 -9.13 -11.38
N SER A 45 -7.78 -9.58 -11.24
CA SER A 45 -8.87 -8.76 -10.68
C SER A 45 -9.52 -9.50 -9.51
N VAL A 46 -9.56 -8.85 -8.35
CA VAL A 46 -10.12 -9.30 -7.08
C VAL A 46 -11.17 -8.28 -6.64
N THR A 47 -12.32 -8.27 -7.31
CA THR A 47 -13.37 -7.24 -7.18
C THR A 47 -14.73 -7.88 -6.87
N GLY A 48 -15.68 -7.08 -6.36
CA GLY A 48 -17.06 -7.52 -6.08
C GLY A 48 -17.43 -7.61 -4.60
N ALA A 49 -16.62 -7.03 -3.70
CA ALA A 49 -16.93 -6.95 -2.27
C ALA A 49 -18.25 -6.22 -2.01
N LYS A 50 -19.10 -6.78 -1.15
CA LYS A 50 -20.20 -6.04 -0.51
C LYS A 50 -19.70 -5.46 0.83
N PRO A 51 -20.30 -4.37 1.35
CA PRO A 51 -20.00 -3.89 2.70
C PRO A 51 -20.12 -5.04 3.73
N GLY A 52 -19.04 -5.30 4.47
CA GLY A 52 -18.97 -6.38 5.48
C GLY A 52 -18.49 -7.75 4.98
N ASP A 53 -18.22 -7.91 3.67
CA ASP A 53 -17.70 -9.17 3.12
C ASP A 53 -16.16 -9.15 2.99
N SER A 54 -15.48 -9.83 3.91
CA SER A 54 -14.02 -9.95 3.92
C SER A 54 -13.47 -10.90 2.84
N SER A 55 -14.32 -11.61 2.11
CA SER A 55 -13.90 -12.61 1.10
C SER A 55 -13.27 -11.98 -0.15
N TYR A 56 -13.37 -10.66 -0.30
CA TYR A 56 -12.91 -9.89 -1.46
C TYR A 56 -11.72 -8.96 -1.13
N ASN A 57 -11.04 -9.22 -0.02
CA ASN A 57 -9.88 -8.46 0.41
C ASN A 57 -8.62 -9.01 -0.26
N THR A 58 -7.80 -8.12 -0.81
CA THR A 58 -6.41 -8.45 -1.16
C THR A 58 -5.56 -8.31 0.09
N VAL A 59 -5.22 -9.44 0.73
CA VAL A 59 -4.45 -9.45 1.97
C VAL A 59 -3.05 -10.02 1.76
N ILE A 60 -2.04 -9.26 2.18
CA ILE A 60 -0.63 -9.62 2.11
C ILE A 60 -0.09 -9.66 3.54
N GLY A 61 0.32 -10.85 4.00
CA GLY A 61 0.75 -11.07 5.39
C GLY A 61 -0.42 -11.07 6.38
N ASP A 62 -1.21 -12.14 6.36
CA ASP A 62 -2.32 -12.44 7.27
C ASP A 62 -1.89 -13.46 8.36
N TYR A 63 -1.67 -13.05 9.61
CA TYR A 63 -1.09 -13.92 10.66
C TYR A 63 0.32 -14.45 10.33
N GLY A 64 1.13 -13.65 9.63
CA GLY A 64 2.50 -14.01 9.25
C GLY A 64 3.00 -13.15 8.08
N SER A 65 3.96 -13.66 7.32
CA SER A 65 4.63 -12.87 6.27
C SER A 65 4.14 -13.20 4.86
N GLY A 66 3.80 -12.18 4.07
CA GLY A 66 3.43 -12.33 2.67
C GLY A 66 4.18 -11.35 1.78
N THR A 67 4.49 -11.75 0.55
CA THR A 67 5.11 -10.87 -0.45
C THR A 67 4.33 -10.87 -1.76
N LEU A 68 4.19 -9.70 -2.37
CA LEU A 68 3.60 -9.53 -3.71
C LEU A 68 4.52 -8.68 -4.58
N THR A 69 4.83 -9.17 -5.78
CA THR A 69 5.53 -8.39 -6.80
C THR A 69 4.66 -8.25 -8.04
N ILE A 70 4.45 -7.01 -8.50
CA ILE A 70 3.77 -6.68 -9.75
C ILE A 70 4.81 -6.10 -10.70
N SER A 71 5.11 -6.82 -11.78
CA SER A 71 6.19 -6.47 -12.70
C SER A 71 5.85 -6.74 -14.16
N GLY A 72 6.69 -6.26 -15.09
CA GLY A 72 6.58 -6.56 -16.52
C GLY A 72 5.22 -6.18 -17.14
N GLY A 73 4.61 -5.08 -16.70
CA GLY A 73 3.28 -4.67 -17.15
C GLY A 73 2.11 -5.42 -16.50
N GLY A 74 2.37 -6.14 -15.41
CA GLY A 74 1.34 -6.82 -14.62
C GLY A 74 0.36 -5.82 -13.98
N GLN A 75 -0.91 -6.20 -13.87
CA GLN A 75 -1.94 -5.35 -13.27
C GLN A 75 -2.71 -6.11 -12.19
N LEU A 76 -2.87 -5.50 -11.02
CA LEU A 76 -3.77 -5.95 -9.96
C LEU A 76 -4.90 -4.94 -9.81
N ASN A 77 -6.14 -5.40 -9.81
CA ASN A 77 -7.31 -4.59 -9.48
C ASN A 77 -8.01 -5.19 -8.27
N SER A 78 -8.30 -4.40 -7.25
CA SER A 78 -9.03 -4.88 -6.06
C SER A 78 -10.04 -3.88 -5.54
N THR A 79 -10.95 -4.33 -4.67
CA THR A 79 -11.81 -3.39 -3.92
C THR A 79 -11.11 -2.93 -2.64
N PHE A 80 -10.56 -3.86 -1.87
CA PHE A 80 -9.82 -3.57 -0.63
C PHE A 80 -8.44 -4.20 -0.67
N GLY A 81 -7.42 -3.48 -0.18
CA GLY A 81 -6.05 -3.97 -0.02
C GLY A 81 -5.55 -3.78 1.39
N PHE A 82 -4.90 -4.80 1.96
CA PHE A 82 -4.35 -4.78 3.30
C PHE A 82 -2.97 -5.42 3.32
N LEU A 83 -1.97 -4.69 3.84
CA LEU A 83 -0.63 -5.21 4.10
C LEU A 83 -0.42 -5.28 5.62
N GLY A 84 0.06 -6.44 6.11
CA GLY A 84 0.19 -6.70 7.54
C GLY A 84 -1.18 -6.66 8.20
N TYR A 85 -2.06 -7.58 7.81
CA TYR A 85 -3.43 -7.68 8.32
C TYR A 85 -3.48 -8.72 9.45
N ASN A 86 -4.26 -8.43 10.48
CA ASN A 86 -4.36 -9.17 11.74
C ASN A 86 -3.06 -9.20 12.56
N LEU A 87 -3.10 -8.75 13.80
CA LEU A 87 -2.03 -9.00 14.77
C LEU A 87 -2.31 -10.32 15.47
N PRO A 88 -1.33 -11.23 15.65
CA PRO A 88 -1.42 -12.13 16.79
C PRO A 88 -1.41 -11.26 18.05
N ALA A 89 -2.47 -11.35 18.84
CA ALA A 89 -2.63 -10.60 20.10
C ALA A 89 -1.66 -11.06 21.21
N VAL A 90 -0.66 -11.88 20.88
CA VAL A 90 0.21 -12.57 21.83
C VAL A 90 1.63 -12.03 21.69
N ALA A 91 2.18 -11.53 22.79
CA ALA A 91 3.58 -11.15 22.87
C ALA A 91 4.47 -12.35 22.50
N GLY A 92 5.32 -12.19 21.48
CA GLY A 92 6.30 -13.21 21.05
C GLY A 92 6.01 -13.87 19.70
N ASP A 93 4.86 -13.62 19.06
CA ASP A 93 4.59 -14.08 17.70
C ASP A 93 5.04 -13.03 16.67
N PRO A 94 5.74 -13.39 15.56
CA PRO A 94 6.07 -12.44 14.50
C PRO A 94 4.85 -11.61 14.08
N ARG A 95 4.97 -10.28 14.21
CA ARG A 95 3.98 -9.33 13.69
C ARG A 95 3.71 -9.65 12.22
N SER A 96 2.44 -9.80 11.85
CA SER A 96 2.02 -9.97 10.46
C SER A 96 2.65 -8.91 9.57
N SER A 97 3.26 -9.33 8.47
CA SER A 97 4.08 -8.49 7.62
C SER A 97 3.70 -8.67 6.16
N GLY A 98 3.24 -7.60 5.52
CA GLY A 98 2.94 -7.59 4.09
C GLY A 98 3.93 -6.73 3.32
N THR A 99 4.65 -7.32 2.38
CA THR A 99 5.58 -6.59 1.50
C THR A 99 5.08 -6.57 0.07
N VAL A 100 4.99 -5.40 -0.56
CA VAL A 100 4.55 -5.25 -1.94
C VAL A 100 5.54 -4.42 -2.74
N THR A 101 5.93 -4.92 -3.90
CA THR A 101 6.74 -4.19 -4.89
C THR A 101 5.98 -4.06 -6.20
N ILE A 102 5.81 -2.83 -6.68
CA ILE A 102 5.28 -2.53 -8.02
C ILE A 102 6.42 -1.92 -8.83
N THR A 103 6.90 -2.62 -9.85
CA THR A 103 8.12 -2.24 -10.57
C THR A 103 8.00 -2.42 -12.08
N GLY A 104 8.62 -1.51 -12.85
CA GLY A 104 8.60 -1.53 -14.30
C GLY A 104 7.41 -0.78 -14.90
N ALA A 105 7.63 -0.21 -16.09
CA ALA A 105 6.61 0.52 -16.82
C ALA A 105 5.32 -0.30 -17.02
N ASN A 106 4.18 0.36 -16.90
CA ASN A 106 2.83 -0.22 -17.00
C ASN A 106 2.46 -1.25 -15.93
N SER A 107 3.34 -1.55 -14.97
CA SER A 107 2.98 -2.36 -13.80
C SER A 107 2.13 -1.55 -12.84
N LYS A 108 0.97 -2.08 -12.43
CA LYS A 108 0.00 -1.31 -11.65
C LYS A 108 -0.74 -2.11 -10.59
N TRP A 109 -1.00 -1.49 -9.44
CA TRP A 109 -2.09 -1.88 -8.55
C TRP A 109 -3.13 -0.77 -8.45
N SER A 110 -4.38 -1.06 -8.82
CA SER A 110 -5.54 -0.21 -8.56
C SER A 110 -6.42 -0.82 -7.48
N THR A 111 -6.77 -0.07 -6.45
CA THR A 111 -7.70 -0.50 -5.39
C THR A 111 -8.64 0.62 -4.98
N SER A 112 -9.77 0.32 -4.35
CA SER A 112 -10.68 1.37 -3.83
C SER A 112 -10.25 1.87 -2.46
N PHE A 113 -9.73 0.98 -1.62
CA PHE A 113 -9.17 1.32 -0.32
C PHE A 113 -7.89 0.53 -0.10
N LEU A 114 -6.92 1.15 0.58
CA LEU A 114 -5.64 0.52 0.90
C LEU A 114 -5.16 0.91 2.28
N ASP A 115 -4.84 -0.11 3.08
CA ASP A 115 -4.06 0.05 4.30
C ASP A 115 -2.68 -0.60 4.13
N ILE A 116 -1.65 0.22 4.35
CA ILE A 116 -0.28 -0.23 4.46
C ILE A 116 0.05 -0.27 5.95
N GLY A 117 0.23 -1.46 6.52
CA GLY A 117 0.33 -1.63 7.96
C GLY A 117 -1.05 -1.47 8.59
N SER A 118 -1.94 -2.41 8.28
CA SER A 118 -3.33 -2.37 8.75
C SER A 118 -3.39 -2.60 10.26
N SER A 119 -2.86 -3.74 10.73
CA SER A 119 -2.67 -4.02 12.15
C SER A 119 -1.22 -4.39 12.47
N GLY A 120 -0.50 -5.01 11.53
CA GLY A 120 0.92 -5.37 11.63
C GLY A 120 1.84 -4.38 10.93
N THR A 121 2.78 -4.90 10.16
CA THR A 121 3.73 -4.13 9.35
C THR A 121 3.37 -4.24 7.88
N GLY A 122 3.26 -3.12 7.19
CA GLY A 122 3.12 -3.09 5.73
C GLY A 122 4.25 -2.30 5.11
N LEU A 123 4.90 -2.90 4.13
CA LEU A 123 5.94 -2.27 3.33
C LEU A 123 5.50 -2.25 1.87
N MET A 124 5.41 -1.07 1.28
CA MET A 124 5.10 -0.90 -0.14
C MET A 124 6.18 -0.09 -0.83
N THR A 125 6.71 -0.63 -1.93
CA THR A 125 7.64 0.06 -2.83
C THR A 125 7.01 0.16 -4.21
N VAL A 126 6.97 1.38 -4.74
CA VAL A 126 6.59 1.65 -6.14
C VAL A 126 7.81 2.26 -6.82
N GLU A 127 8.33 1.59 -7.83
CA GLU A 127 9.61 1.96 -8.44
C GLU A 127 9.66 1.73 -9.96
N ASN A 128 10.68 2.28 -10.61
CA ASN A 128 11.04 2.06 -12.01
C ASN A 128 9.84 2.22 -12.97
N GLY A 129 9.06 3.29 -12.81
CA GLY A 129 7.87 3.57 -13.62
C GLY A 129 6.61 2.77 -13.27
N GLY A 130 6.59 2.04 -12.15
CA GLY A 130 5.39 1.40 -11.62
C GLY A 130 4.34 2.41 -11.12
N ALA A 131 3.11 1.94 -10.94
CA ALA A 131 1.99 2.78 -10.50
C ALA A 131 1.14 2.16 -9.38
N LEU A 132 0.85 2.94 -8.34
CA LEU A 132 -0.16 2.64 -7.32
C LEU A 132 -1.33 3.62 -7.45
N THR A 133 -2.57 3.11 -7.37
CA THR A 133 -3.77 3.95 -7.29
C THR A 133 -4.72 3.42 -6.23
N SER A 134 -4.97 4.20 -5.18
CA SER A 134 -6.14 4.03 -4.32
C SER A 134 -7.21 5.07 -4.73
N SER A 135 -8.36 4.62 -5.23
CA SER A 135 -9.45 5.52 -5.63
C SER A 135 -10.28 6.04 -4.46
N GLY A 136 -9.85 5.75 -3.23
CA GLY A 136 -10.48 6.18 -1.98
C GLY A 136 -9.41 6.46 -0.93
N GLN A 137 -9.58 5.91 0.27
CA GLN A 137 -8.65 6.15 1.38
C GLN A 137 -7.35 5.33 1.21
N LEU A 138 -6.23 5.96 1.55
CA LEU A 138 -4.92 5.34 1.69
C LEU A 138 -4.39 5.63 3.09
N ASN A 139 -4.30 4.60 3.94
CA ASN A 139 -3.77 4.72 5.29
C ASN A 139 -2.40 4.07 5.40
N LEU A 140 -1.52 4.70 6.18
CA LEU A 140 -0.25 4.13 6.60
C LEU A 140 -0.19 4.07 8.12
N GLY A 141 -0.05 2.86 8.66
CA GLY A 141 -0.12 2.59 10.09
C GLY A 141 -1.53 2.86 10.62
N ARG A 142 -2.47 1.96 10.30
CA ARG A 142 -3.89 2.14 10.65
C ARG A 142 -4.14 1.86 12.13
N ASP A 143 -3.88 0.67 12.66
CA ASP A 143 -4.21 0.34 14.05
C ASP A 143 -3.09 0.68 15.06
N ILE A 144 -3.40 0.54 16.35
CA ILE A 144 -2.45 0.67 17.47
C ILE A 144 -1.25 -0.26 17.24
N GLY A 145 -0.05 0.32 17.29
CA GLY A 145 1.20 -0.42 17.10
C GLY A 145 1.49 -0.80 15.65
N ALA A 146 0.57 -0.58 14.71
CA ALA A 146 0.78 -0.88 13.29
C ALA A 146 1.80 0.07 12.66
N SER A 147 2.55 -0.42 11.68
CA SER A 147 3.56 0.36 10.95
C SER A 147 3.36 0.24 9.45
N GLY A 148 3.14 1.37 8.77
CA GLY A 148 2.99 1.43 7.33
C GLY A 148 4.08 2.25 6.66
N THR A 149 4.73 1.69 5.64
CA THR A 149 5.76 2.41 4.87
C THR A 149 5.46 2.35 3.38
N LEU A 150 5.45 3.52 2.72
CA LEU A 150 5.34 3.66 1.28
C LEU A 150 6.57 4.40 0.73
N THR A 151 7.28 3.76 -0.20
CA THR A 151 8.37 4.40 -0.95
C THR A 151 7.97 4.53 -2.42
N VAL A 152 8.03 5.75 -2.95
CA VAL A 152 7.78 6.08 -4.35
C VAL A 152 9.07 6.64 -4.94
N ARG A 153 9.71 5.89 -5.84
CA ARG A 153 11.02 6.28 -6.38
C ARG A 153 11.24 5.91 -7.85
N SER A 154 12.33 6.41 -8.44
CA SER A 154 12.75 6.05 -9.80
C SER A 154 11.67 6.28 -10.86
N GLY A 155 11.03 7.46 -10.85
CA GLY A 155 10.06 7.85 -11.88
C GLY A 155 8.70 7.17 -11.75
N SER A 156 8.35 6.66 -10.57
CA SER A 156 7.08 5.97 -10.32
C SER A 156 5.98 6.92 -9.85
N THR A 157 4.74 6.42 -9.83
CA THR A 157 3.59 7.21 -9.37
C THR A 157 2.77 6.49 -8.31
N ALA A 158 2.29 7.23 -7.33
CA ALA A 158 1.30 6.75 -6.37
C ALA A 158 0.19 7.79 -6.21
N SER A 159 -1.04 7.33 -5.96
CA SER A 159 -2.14 8.23 -5.65
C SER A 159 -3.14 7.65 -4.64
N GLY A 160 -3.74 8.56 -3.87
CA GLY A 160 -4.89 8.33 -3.00
C GLY A 160 -5.87 9.49 -3.11
N VAL A 161 -7.13 9.29 -2.74
CA VAL A 161 -8.07 10.42 -2.59
C VAL A 161 -7.80 11.11 -1.27
N THR A 162 -7.96 10.38 -0.18
CA THR A 162 -7.64 10.84 1.18
C THR A 162 -6.46 10.03 1.68
N VAL A 163 -5.35 10.70 1.99
CA VAL A 163 -4.12 10.07 2.46
C VAL A 163 -3.92 10.39 3.93
N ARG A 164 -3.69 9.36 4.75
CA ARG A 164 -3.37 9.50 6.19
C ARG A 164 -2.07 8.76 6.51
N ILE A 165 -1.10 9.49 7.02
CA ILE A 165 0.23 8.98 7.37
C ILE A 165 0.34 8.98 8.90
N GLY A 166 0.31 7.80 9.51
CA GLY A 166 0.13 7.63 10.95
C GLY A 166 -1.34 7.84 11.33
N ALA A 167 -2.21 6.91 10.92
CA ALA A 167 -3.65 7.15 10.78
C ALA A 167 -4.49 7.01 12.07
N HIS A 168 -4.04 6.29 13.11
CA HIS A 168 -4.72 6.23 14.41
C HIS A 168 -3.74 6.23 15.60
N THR A 169 -4.29 6.24 16.82
CA THR A 169 -3.58 6.22 18.10
C THR A 169 -2.45 5.18 18.12
N ALA A 170 -1.21 5.63 18.32
CA ALA A 170 -0.01 4.80 18.35
C ALA A 170 0.28 3.97 17.07
N GLY A 171 -0.36 4.26 15.94
CA GLY A 171 0.07 3.79 14.62
C GLY A 171 1.20 4.67 14.07
N SER A 172 2.11 4.09 13.28
CA SER A 172 3.19 4.82 12.61
C SER A 172 3.08 4.70 11.10
N GLY A 173 3.14 5.83 10.40
CA GLY A 173 3.15 5.89 8.95
C GLY A 173 4.39 6.63 8.45
N ALA A 174 5.02 6.13 7.40
CA ALA A 174 6.15 6.78 6.74
C ALA A 174 5.96 6.74 5.23
N VAL A 175 6.14 7.89 4.59
CA VAL A 175 6.15 8.03 3.13
C VAL A 175 7.47 8.66 2.72
N THR A 176 8.11 8.07 1.72
CA THR A 176 9.27 8.67 1.05
C THR A 176 8.97 8.81 -0.43
N VAL A 177 9.14 10.01 -0.98
CA VAL A 177 9.05 10.31 -2.41
C VAL A 177 10.40 10.78 -2.88
N ASP A 178 11.12 9.92 -3.61
CA ASP A 178 12.52 10.09 -3.92
C ASP A 178 12.79 10.07 -5.42
N GLY A 179 13.60 11.01 -5.91
CA GLY A 179 14.08 11.01 -7.29
C GLY A 179 13.16 11.74 -8.28
N THR A 180 13.79 12.34 -9.29
CA THR A 180 13.10 13.02 -10.39
C THR A 180 12.05 12.15 -11.06
N GLY A 181 10.87 12.72 -11.29
CA GLY A 181 9.74 12.05 -11.93
C GLY A 181 8.93 11.15 -11.00
N SER A 182 9.37 10.94 -9.75
CA SER A 182 8.59 10.25 -8.73
C SER A 182 7.51 11.19 -8.19
N VAL A 183 6.25 10.76 -8.25
CA VAL A 183 5.10 11.61 -7.86
C VAL A 183 4.15 10.88 -6.92
N PHE A 184 3.82 11.51 -5.80
CA PHE A 184 2.73 11.08 -4.93
C PHE A 184 1.61 12.12 -4.87
N THR A 185 0.39 11.73 -5.21
CA THR A 185 -0.77 12.65 -5.25
C THR A 185 -1.87 12.24 -4.27
N ALA A 186 -2.27 13.16 -3.40
CA ALA A 186 -3.57 13.17 -2.75
C ALA A 186 -4.52 14.09 -3.52
N SER A 187 -5.59 13.53 -4.10
CA SER A 187 -6.55 14.33 -4.89
C SER A 187 -7.55 15.11 -4.01
N SER A 188 -7.70 14.71 -2.74
CA SER A 188 -8.39 15.48 -1.72
C SER A 188 -7.38 15.92 -0.65
N THR A 189 -7.38 15.30 0.53
CA THR A 189 -6.54 15.73 1.66
C THR A 189 -5.38 14.77 1.90
N MET A 190 -4.26 15.33 2.35
CA MET A 190 -3.13 14.59 2.91
C MET A 190 -2.93 15.01 4.36
N THR A 191 -2.96 14.06 5.29
CA THR A 191 -2.68 14.32 6.71
C THR A 191 -1.43 13.56 7.13
N VAL A 192 -0.48 14.28 7.74
CA VAL A 192 0.77 13.73 8.28
C VAL A 192 0.72 13.85 9.80
N GLY A 193 0.69 12.70 10.46
CA GLY A 193 0.40 12.56 11.89
C GLY A 193 -1.08 12.83 12.15
N PHE A 194 -1.83 11.81 12.58
CA PHE A 194 -3.24 11.97 12.99
C PHE A 194 -3.36 12.12 14.51
N ALA A 195 -4.28 13.00 14.95
CA ALA A 195 -4.54 13.35 16.34
C ALA A 195 -5.22 12.19 17.11
N GLY A 196 -4.44 11.18 17.49
CA GLY A 196 -4.82 10.21 18.52
C GLY A 196 -4.05 10.46 19.82
N THR A 197 -4.61 10.09 20.97
CA THR A 197 -3.96 10.16 22.28
C THR A 197 -2.85 9.09 22.40
N GLY A 198 -1.69 9.31 21.77
CA GLY A 198 -0.56 8.36 21.79
C GLY A 198 0.67 8.86 21.01
N THR A 199 1.76 8.07 21.01
CA THR A 199 2.96 8.31 20.20
C THR A 199 2.68 7.94 18.74
N VAL A 200 1.95 8.79 18.02
CA VAL A 200 1.73 8.67 16.57
C VAL A 200 2.89 9.33 15.86
N ASN A 201 3.57 8.63 14.95
CA ASN A 201 4.58 9.21 14.08
C ASN A 201 4.08 9.12 12.64
N GLY A 202 3.81 10.27 12.02
CA GLY A 202 3.59 10.37 10.59
C GLY A 202 4.77 11.07 9.96
N THR A 203 5.49 10.43 9.04
CA THR A 203 6.61 11.08 8.34
C THR A 203 6.34 11.13 6.84
N LEU A 204 6.60 12.29 6.24
CA LEU A 204 6.61 12.47 4.80
C LEU A 204 7.94 13.11 4.40
N ASP A 205 8.76 12.34 3.71
CA ASP A 205 10.06 12.79 3.23
C ASP A 205 10.04 12.90 1.71
N VAL A 206 10.43 14.07 1.20
CA VAL A 206 10.48 14.35 -0.24
C VAL A 206 11.90 14.74 -0.61
N THR A 207 12.56 13.90 -1.41
CA THR A 207 14.02 13.94 -1.63
C THR A 207 14.40 13.84 -3.11
N ASN A 208 15.59 14.32 -3.46
CA ASN A 208 16.23 14.12 -4.78
C ASN A 208 15.35 14.44 -6.01
N GLY A 209 14.48 15.44 -5.93
CA GLY A 209 13.59 15.81 -7.04
C GLY A 209 12.24 15.10 -7.04
N GLY A 210 11.89 14.42 -5.95
CA GLY A 210 10.56 13.87 -5.73
C GLY A 210 9.49 14.96 -5.64
N LYS A 211 8.25 14.60 -5.99
CA LYS A 211 7.12 15.54 -5.99
C LYS A 211 5.92 14.99 -5.23
N VAL A 212 5.37 15.79 -4.31
CA VAL A 212 4.09 15.55 -3.65
C VAL A 212 3.07 16.59 -4.09
N VAL A 213 1.83 16.14 -4.35
CA VAL A 213 0.69 17.02 -4.66
C VAL A 213 -0.46 16.69 -3.71
N ALA A 214 -0.84 17.62 -2.83
CA ALA A 214 -1.97 17.53 -1.93
C ALA A 214 -3.05 18.54 -2.34
N THR A 215 -3.94 18.14 -3.25
CA THR A 215 -4.78 19.06 -4.03
C THR A 215 -5.76 19.87 -3.17
N GLY A 216 -6.42 19.23 -2.20
CA GLY A 216 -7.34 19.88 -1.26
C GLY A 216 -6.64 20.48 -0.04
N GLY A 217 -5.50 19.91 0.37
CA GLY A 217 -4.67 20.45 1.44
C GLY A 217 -3.75 19.43 2.08
N LEU A 218 -2.64 19.94 2.62
CA LEU A 218 -1.71 19.20 3.46
C LEU A 218 -1.92 19.65 4.90
N SER A 219 -2.33 18.74 5.77
CA SER A 219 -2.40 19.01 7.20
C SER A 219 -1.33 18.24 7.97
N ILE A 220 -0.62 18.93 8.86
CA ILE A 220 0.43 18.33 9.70
C ILE A 220 -0.05 18.46 11.15
N THR A 221 -0.40 17.33 11.77
CA THR A 221 -0.96 17.35 13.15
C THR A 221 -0.23 16.37 14.05
N GLY A 222 -0.46 16.44 15.36
CA GLY A 222 0.20 15.56 16.33
C GLY A 222 1.73 15.67 16.25
N ARG A 223 2.44 14.54 16.05
CA ARG A 223 3.89 14.51 15.77
C ARG A 223 4.18 14.22 14.29
N GLY A 224 3.34 14.76 13.41
CA GLY A 224 3.60 14.74 11.98
C GLY A 224 4.88 15.50 11.63
N THR A 225 5.74 14.90 10.83
CA THR A 225 6.95 15.55 10.31
C THR A 225 6.93 15.48 8.79
N VAL A 226 7.12 16.64 8.16
CA VAL A 226 7.31 16.74 6.71
C VAL A 226 8.70 17.27 6.46
N THR A 227 9.51 16.53 5.70
CA THR A 227 10.83 16.97 5.28
C THR A 227 10.83 17.16 3.76
N LEU A 228 11.49 18.24 3.35
CA LEU A 228 11.73 18.55 1.94
C LEU A 228 13.22 18.80 1.80
N ASP A 229 13.91 17.90 1.10
CA ASP A 229 15.35 17.97 0.89
C ASP A 229 15.69 17.79 -0.61
N GLY A 230 16.74 18.45 -1.08
CA GLY A 230 17.14 18.47 -2.48
C GLY A 230 16.55 19.64 -3.27
N ALA A 231 17.39 20.27 -4.08
CA ALA A 231 17.11 21.54 -4.77
C ALA A 231 15.91 21.50 -5.74
N THR A 232 15.48 20.31 -6.16
CA THR A 232 14.39 20.12 -7.14
C THR A 232 13.17 19.42 -6.55
N SER A 233 13.19 19.09 -5.26
CA SER A 233 12.06 18.44 -4.59
C SER A 233 10.91 19.44 -4.41
N VAL A 234 9.67 18.97 -4.56
CA VAL A 234 8.49 19.86 -4.54
C VAL A 234 7.35 19.27 -3.71
N ILE A 235 6.76 20.09 -2.84
CA ILE A 235 5.44 19.84 -2.24
C ILE A 235 4.49 20.94 -2.74
N GLN A 236 3.43 20.54 -3.42
CA GLN A 236 2.36 21.44 -3.86
C GLN A 236 1.09 21.12 -3.08
N ALA A 237 0.57 22.07 -2.30
CA ALA A 237 -0.65 21.88 -1.53
C ALA A 237 -1.68 22.98 -1.83
N GLY A 238 -2.97 22.61 -1.91
CA GLY A 238 -4.06 23.59 -2.09
C GLY A 238 -4.28 24.47 -0.87
N SER A 239 -3.99 23.94 0.32
CA SER A 239 -3.94 24.66 1.60
C SER A 239 -2.95 23.94 2.53
N VAL A 240 -2.43 24.63 3.55
CA VAL A 240 -1.55 24.04 4.56
C VAL A 240 -2.08 24.42 5.95
N SER A 241 -2.24 23.44 6.84
CA SER A 241 -2.75 23.64 8.21
C SER A 241 -2.10 22.72 9.24
#